data_AF-A0A2I0NUK0-F1
#
_entry.id   AF-A0A2I0NUK0-F1
#
_cell.length_a   1.000
_cell.length_b   1.000
_cell.length_c   1.000
_cell.angle_alpha   90.00
_cell.angle_beta   90.00
_cell.angle_gamma   90.00
#
_symmetry.space_group_name_H-M   'P 1'
#
loop_
_entity.id
_entity.type
_entity.pdbx_description
1 polymer ?
#
loop_
_entity_poly.entity_id
_entity_poly.type
_entity_poly.pdbx_seq_one_letter_code
_entity_poly.pdbx_strand_id
1 'polypeptide(L)'
;MKRIILLALCLLCLTGTASAYGLYVSCDESIQVGLPLKCSIDSDFPPGTTFDIVFYQTQYTSTEISRQSFTVQDSKLTQYKLLDTKGLPGGNYKVEVQYIGADE
;
A
#
# COMPACT_ATOMS: atom_id res chain seq x y z
N MET A 1 -1.63 2.81 -50.91
CA MET A 1 -0.88 3.61 -49.92
C MET A 1 -1.79 4.25 -48.86
N LYS A 2 -2.86 4.99 -49.21
CA LYS A 2 -3.75 5.65 -48.22
C LYS A 2 -4.36 4.72 -47.14
N ARG A 3 -4.74 3.48 -47.51
CA ARG A 3 -5.31 2.51 -46.57
C ARG A 3 -4.31 1.99 -45.52
N ILE A 4 -3.04 1.84 -45.91
CA ILE A 4 -1.97 1.36 -45.02
C ILE A 4 -1.65 2.43 -43.97
N ILE A 5 -1.65 3.71 -44.38
CA ILE A 5 -1.48 4.85 -43.48
C ILE A 5 -2.61 4.90 -42.45
N LEU A 6 -3.86 4.68 -42.89
CA LEU A 6 -5.03 4.71 -42.01
C LEU A 6 -5.03 3.57 -40.99
N LEU A 7 -4.60 2.37 -41.41
CA LEU A 7 -4.38 1.23 -40.53
C LEU A 7 -3.24 1.48 -39.52
N ALA A 8 -2.12 2.03 -39.96
CA ALA A 8 -1.00 2.35 -39.08
C ALA A 8 -1.37 3.41 -38.02
N LEU A 9 -2.15 4.43 -38.41
CA LEU A 9 -2.66 5.44 -37.48
C LEU A 9 -3.62 4.83 -36.45
N CYS A 10 -4.49 3.92 -36.89
CA CYS A 10 -5.42 3.22 -36.00
C CYS A 10 -4.68 2.33 -34.98
N LEU A 11 -3.59 1.65 -35.39
CA LEU A 11 -2.76 0.87 -34.47
C LEU A 11 -2.03 1.74 -33.43
N LEU A 12 -1.59 2.94 -33.79
CA LEU A 12 -0.98 3.87 -32.83
C LEU A 12 -1.99 4.38 -31.78
N CYS A 13 -3.27 4.50 -32.14
CA CYS A 13 -4.32 4.86 -31.19
C CYS A 13 -4.68 3.73 -30.21
N LEU A 14 -4.28 2.48 -30.50
CA LEU A 14 -4.52 1.34 -29.61
C LEU A 14 -3.44 1.16 -28.55
N THR A 15 -2.30 1.86 -28.66
CA THR A 15 -1.24 1.82 -27.64
C THR A 15 -1.48 2.90 -26.59
N GLY A 16 -2.19 2.56 -25.52
CA GLY A 16 -2.28 3.38 -24.31
C GLY A 16 -1.25 2.92 -23.28
N THR A 17 -0.57 3.85 -22.60
CA THR A 17 0.21 3.52 -21.40
C THR A 17 -0.76 3.29 -20.25
N ALA A 18 -0.83 2.06 -19.73
CA ALA A 18 -1.46 1.83 -18.45
C ALA A 18 -0.58 2.45 -17.36
N SER A 19 -1.03 3.55 -16.76
CA SER A 19 -0.41 4.16 -15.59
C SER A 19 -1.27 3.81 -14.39
N ALA A 20 -0.67 3.15 -13.40
CA ALA A 20 -1.31 2.87 -12.12
C ALA A 20 -0.46 3.48 -11.02
N TYR A 21 -1.11 3.99 -9.98
CA TYR A 21 -0.41 4.42 -8.78
C TYR A 21 0.09 3.19 -8.00
N GLY A 22 1.31 3.29 -7.50
CA GLY A 22 1.97 2.33 -6.63
C GLY A 22 1.86 2.73 -5.16
N LEU A 23 1.65 1.70 -4.34
CA LEU A 23 1.83 1.78 -2.90
C LEU A 23 2.68 0.58 -2.46
N TYR A 24 3.79 0.87 -1.79
CA TYR A 24 4.78 -0.11 -1.36
C TYR A 24 4.86 -0.07 0.16
N VAL A 25 4.52 -1.19 0.80
CA VAL A 25 4.66 -1.36 2.25
C VAL A 25 5.64 -2.49 2.50
N SER A 26 6.65 -2.21 3.32
CA SER A 26 7.64 -3.19 3.75
C SER A 26 7.76 -3.12 5.27
N CYS A 27 7.67 -4.26 5.93
CA CYS A 27 7.87 -4.37 7.37
C CYS A 27 8.99 -5.37 7.66
N ASP A 28 9.57 -5.31 8.86
CA ASP A 28 10.55 -6.31 9.28
C ASP A 28 9.91 -7.73 9.25
N GLU A 29 10.59 -8.71 8.66
CA GLU A 29 10.06 -10.08 8.49
C GLU A 29 9.77 -10.77 9.83
N SER A 30 10.58 -10.45 10.84
CA SER A 30 10.38 -10.94 12.21
C SER A 30 10.99 -9.98 13.21
N ILE A 31 10.39 -9.94 14.40
CA ILE A 31 10.84 -9.12 15.53
C ILE A 31 10.70 -9.93 16.82
N GLN A 32 11.43 -9.51 17.85
CA GLN A 32 11.22 -10.05 19.19
C GLN A 32 9.88 -9.56 19.75
N VAL A 33 9.17 -10.45 20.46
CA VAL A 33 7.91 -10.13 21.13
C VAL A 33 8.07 -8.90 22.03
N GLY A 34 7.16 -7.93 21.86
CA GLY A 34 7.13 -6.69 22.63
C GLY A 34 7.96 -5.55 22.05
N LEU A 35 8.75 -5.78 20.98
CA LEU A 35 9.32 -4.70 20.19
C LEU A 35 8.29 -4.18 19.17
N PRO A 36 8.27 -2.88 18.86
CA PRO A 36 7.36 -2.37 17.84
C PRO A 36 7.78 -2.91 16.46
N LEU A 37 6.80 -3.35 15.67
CA LEU A 37 7.04 -3.70 14.26
C LEU A 37 7.10 -2.41 13.45
N LYS A 38 8.23 -2.16 12.79
CA LYS A 38 8.43 -1.00 11.94
C LYS A 38 8.07 -1.34 10.50
N CYS A 39 7.22 -0.50 9.90
CA CYS A 39 6.86 -0.59 8.50
C CYS A 39 7.23 0.71 7.78
N SER A 40 7.90 0.60 6.63
CA SER A 40 8.14 1.69 5.68
C SER A 40 7.07 1.71 4.60
N ILE A 41 6.72 2.91 4.16
CA ILE A 41 5.65 3.16 3.21
C ILE A 41 6.15 4.15 2.17
N ASP A 42 6.12 3.73 0.92
CA ASP A 42 6.45 4.55 -0.25
C ASP A 42 5.26 4.55 -1.22
N SER A 43 4.97 5.70 -1.83
CA SER A 43 3.84 5.83 -2.74
C SER A 43 4.05 6.95 -3.75
N ASP A 44 3.47 6.78 -4.94
CA ASP A 44 3.36 7.82 -5.96
C ASP A 44 1.94 8.42 -6.07
N PHE A 45 1.03 8.04 -5.16
CA PHE A 45 -0.30 8.63 -5.09
C PHE A 45 -0.22 10.15 -4.85
N PRO A 46 -1.25 10.91 -5.27
CA PRO A 46 -1.32 12.33 -4.97
C PRO A 46 -1.26 12.60 -3.45
N PRO A 47 -0.55 13.65 -3.01
CA PRO A 47 -0.58 14.09 -1.62
C PRO A 47 -2.02 14.33 -1.16
N GLY A 48 -2.31 13.97 0.09
CA GLY A 48 -3.68 14.00 0.63
C GLY A 48 -4.46 12.70 0.45
N THR A 49 -3.99 11.76 -0.39
CA THR A 49 -4.59 10.42 -0.45
C THR A 49 -4.34 9.70 0.87
N THR A 50 -5.40 9.21 1.51
CA THR A 50 -5.31 8.54 2.81
C THR A 50 -5.60 7.05 2.66
N PHE A 51 -4.88 6.25 3.43
CA PHE A 51 -5.01 4.81 3.52
C PHE A 51 -4.93 4.36 4.97
N ASP A 52 -5.48 3.19 5.26
CA ASP A 52 -5.33 2.52 6.54
C ASP A 52 -4.32 1.40 6.44
N ILE A 53 -3.38 1.37 7.39
CA ILE A 53 -2.58 0.17 7.68
C ILE A 53 -3.30 -0.61 8.76
N VAL A 54 -3.60 -1.86 8.46
CA VAL A 54 -4.34 -2.74 9.35
C VAL A 54 -3.47 -3.93 9.73
N PHE A 55 -3.33 -4.12 11.04
CA PHE A 55 -2.51 -5.17 11.62
C PHE A 55 -3.41 -6.28 12.15
N TYR A 56 -3.13 -7.51 11.73
CA TYR A 56 -3.93 -8.68 12.04
C TYR A 56 -3.10 -9.76 12.73
N GLN A 57 -3.71 -10.45 13.70
CA GLN A 57 -3.24 -11.75 14.13
C GLN A 57 -3.78 -12.81 13.18
N THR A 58 -2.92 -13.65 12.63
CA THR A 58 -3.32 -14.74 11.73
C THR A 58 -3.24 -16.08 12.44
N GLN A 59 -4.39 -16.71 12.68
CA GLN A 59 -4.50 -18.10 13.13
C GLN A 59 -5.38 -18.87 12.13
N TYR A 60 -6.52 -19.41 12.56
CA TYR A 60 -7.53 -19.97 11.67
C TYR A 60 -8.35 -18.88 10.96
N THR A 61 -8.58 -17.75 11.64
CA THR A 61 -9.15 -16.51 11.08
C THR A 61 -8.17 -15.35 11.28
N SER A 62 -8.38 -14.26 10.54
CA SER A 62 -7.65 -13.00 10.78
C SER A 62 -8.43 -12.13 11.76
N THR A 63 -7.80 -11.75 12.88
CA THR A 63 -8.38 -10.84 13.87
C THR A 63 -7.64 -9.51 13.81
N GLU A 64 -8.37 -8.41 13.59
CA GLU A 64 -7.80 -7.06 13.58
C GLU A 64 -7.31 -6.71 14.99
N ILE A 65 -6.04 -6.31 15.10
CA ILE A 65 -5.39 -5.87 16.34
C ILE A 65 -5.45 -4.35 16.42
N SER A 66 -5.08 -3.69 15.34
CA SER A 66 -5.02 -2.23 15.27
C SER A 66 -5.12 -1.73 13.84
N ARG A 67 -5.61 -0.50 13.71
CA ARG A 67 -5.73 0.25 12.46
C ARG A 67 -5.12 1.62 12.64
N GLN A 68 -4.27 2.02 11.71
CA GLN A 68 -3.61 3.31 11.71
C GLN A 68 -3.71 3.95 10.33
N SER A 69 -4.31 5.13 10.25
CA SER A 69 -4.36 5.89 9.00
C SER A 69 -3.02 6.56 8.69
N PHE A 70 -2.68 6.65 7.42
CA PHE A 70 -1.59 7.48 6.91
C PHE A 70 -2.04 8.21 5.66
N THR A 71 -1.57 9.45 5.53
CA THR A 71 -1.85 10.31 4.38
C THR A 71 -0.56 10.48 3.60
N VAL A 72 -0.61 10.32 2.28
CA VAL A 72 0.55 10.58 1.41
C VAL A 72 0.95 12.04 1.54
N GLN A 73 2.22 12.26 1.87
CA GLN A 73 2.78 13.59 2.08
C GLN A 73 3.41 14.13 0.79
N ASP A 74 3.37 15.45 0.61
CA ASP A 74 3.94 16.13 -0.57
C ASP A 74 5.46 15.98 -0.69
N SER A 75 6.15 15.75 0.43
CA SER A 75 7.61 15.58 0.47
C SER A 75 8.11 14.34 -0.28
N LYS A 76 7.23 13.40 -0.63
CA LYS A 76 7.55 12.09 -1.24
C LYS A 76 8.60 11.28 -0.49
N LEU A 77 8.86 11.61 0.78
CA LEU A 77 9.76 10.86 1.63
C LEU A 77 9.06 9.59 2.12
N THR A 78 9.83 8.52 2.28
CA THR A 78 9.38 7.28 2.92
C THR A 78 8.78 7.57 4.29
N GLN A 79 7.53 7.19 4.48
CA GLN A 79 6.83 7.32 5.75
C GLN A 79 7.02 6.05 6.57
N TYR A 80 6.96 6.17 7.90
CA TYR A 80 7.11 5.04 8.81
C TYR A 80 5.92 4.93 9.75
N LYS A 81 5.48 3.70 9.97
CA LYS A 81 4.49 3.36 11.02
C LYS A 81 5.08 2.32 11.96
N LEU A 82 4.75 2.49 13.23
CA LEU A 82 5.12 1.57 14.30
C LEU A 82 3.84 0.90 14.79
N LEU A 83 3.81 -0.42 14.66
CA LEU A 83 2.72 -1.27 15.14
C LEU A 83 3.14 -1.84 16.50
N ASP A 84 2.33 -1.58 17.54
CA ASP A 84 2.62 -2.08 18.88
C ASP A 84 2.38 -3.59 18.94
N THR A 85 3.35 -4.33 19.47
CA THR A 85 3.24 -5.78 19.68
C THR A 85 3.28 -6.17 21.15
N LYS A 86 3.25 -5.19 22.06
CA LYS A 86 3.29 -5.44 23.49
C LYS A 86 2.09 -6.26 23.94
N GLY A 87 2.36 -7.37 24.63
CA GLY A 87 1.34 -8.28 25.13
C GLY A 87 0.80 -9.26 24.08
N LEU A 88 1.27 -9.18 22.83
CA LEU A 88 0.92 -10.15 21.81
C LEU A 88 1.75 -11.45 21.99
N PRO A 89 1.14 -12.63 21.81
CA PRO A 89 1.89 -13.89 21.84
C PRO A 89 2.79 -14.03 20.60
N GLY A 90 3.79 -14.90 20.66
CA GLY A 90 4.54 -15.28 19.46
C GLY A 90 3.62 -15.96 18.43
N GLY A 91 3.83 -15.69 17.15
CA GLY A 91 3.03 -16.26 16.07
C GLY A 91 3.15 -15.50 14.75
N ASN A 92 2.28 -15.85 13.80
CA ASN A 92 2.19 -15.19 12.51
C ASN A 92 1.20 -14.02 12.58
N TYR A 93 1.61 -12.93 11.95
CA TYR A 93 0.83 -11.71 11.84
C TYR A 93 0.83 -11.23 10.40
N LYS A 94 -0.17 -10.43 10.05
CA LYS A 94 -0.34 -9.89 8.71
C LYS A 94 -0.57 -8.39 8.80
N VAL A 95 0.09 -7.65 7.92
CA VAL A 95 -0.13 -6.22 7.71
C VAL A 95 -0.76 -6.04 6.33
N GLU A 96 -1.89 -5.36 6.27
CA GLU A 96 -2.57 -5.02 5.01
C GLU A 96 -2.75 -3.51 4.90
N VAL A 97 -2.89 -3.04 3.65
CA VAL A 97 -3.32 -1.68 3.40
C VAL A 97 -4.73 -1.67 2.83
N GLN A 98 -5.58 -0.81 3.37
CA GLN A 98 -6.92 -0.56 2.89
C GLN A 98 -7.03 0.88 2.40
N TYR A 99 -7.52 1.05 1.18
CA TYR A 99 -7.88 2.36 0.65
C TYR A 99 -9.20 2.80 1.28
N ILE A 100 -9.21 3.97 1.91
CA ILE A 100 -10.38 4.50 2.62
C ILE A 100 -11.23 5.44 1.76
N GLY A 101 -10.86 5.65 0.49
CA GLY A 101 -11.57 6.57 -0.41
C GLY A 101 -11.04 8.00 -0.33
N ALA A 102 -11.57 8.87 -1.20
CA ALA A 102 -11.55 10.30 -0.95
C ALA A 102 -12.80 10.61 -0.12
N ASP A 103 -12.65 11.33 1.00
CA ASP A 103 -13.81 11.94 1.66
C ASP A 103 -14.52 12.81 0.61
N GLU A 104 -15.74 12.42 0.20
CA GLU A 104 -16.58 13.20 -0.72
C GLU A 104 -17.02 14.53 -0.10
#